data_AF-A0A921S259-F1
#
_entry.id   AF-A0A921S259-F1
#
_cell.length_a   1.000
_cell.length_b   1.000
_cell.length_c   1.000
_cell.angle_alpha   90.00
_cell.angle_beta   90.00
_cell.angle_gamma   90.00
#
_symmetry.space_group_name_H-M   'P 1'
#
loop_
_entity.id
_entity.type
_entity.pdbx_description
1 polymer ?
#
loop_
_entity_poly.entity_id
_entity_poly.type
_entity_poly.pdbx_seq_one_letter_code
_entity_poly.pdbx_strand_id
1 'polypeptide(L)'
;MASGLTTMEKLILFHKLESDLFHRLVHDLGQDPVPMRWVIAFWLWLESDGHHDFIRRVAALPGPVVLRFVDEAIACLRCLARQQGHGTAPGTGDGDGDGGGRERCLPCTNALLTKRIDDVGYFEGHRREILDGVTYQYRSVCLAVCVVSSNSTCVPTNTSGGVLAAPPPMVGSPVLAGPKLGSFTLNPMASPWIPLQSPPPDDYRSLFITFSRGYPINREDIMEFFNSLLFYTLEAATDPAVGWLQPPLRP
;
A
#
# COMPACT_ATOMS: atom_id res chain seq x y z
N MET A 1 -18.81 21.53 -30.64
CA MET A 1 -19.22 20.11 -30.49
C MET A 1 -18.53 19.60 -29.24
N ALA A 2 -19.27 19.18 -28.21
CA ALA A 2 -18.66 18.58 -27.03
C ALA A 2 -18.24 17.15 -27.40
N SER A 3 -16.93 16.90 -27.50
CA SER A 3 -16.40 15.55 -27.69
C SER A 3 -16.75 14.72 -26.46
N GLY A 4 -17.65 13.76 -26.62
CA GLY A 4 -18.03 12.84 -25.55
C GLY A 4 -16.86 11.90 -25.22
N LEU A 5 -16.66 11.66 -23.93
CA LEU A 5 -15.66 10.69 -23.45
C LEU A 5 -15.98 9.28 -23.98
N THR A 6 -14.96 8.56 -24.43
CA THR A 6 -15.05 7.16 -24.84
C THR A 6 -15.39 6.25 -23.66
N THR A 7 -15.90 5.04 -23.94
CA THR A 7 -16.23 4.05 -22.89
C THR A 7 -15.02 3.71 -22.02
N MET A 8 -13.83 3.64 -22.60
CA MET A 8 -12.59 3.35 -21.87
C MET A 8 -12.17 4.50 -20.95
N GLU A 9 -12.26 5.74 -21.42
CA GLU A 9 -11.96 6.90 -20.58
C GLU A 9 -12.95 7.03 -19.42
N LYS A 10 -14.22 6.68 -19.63
CA LYS A 10 -15.22 6.61 -18.54
C LYS A 10 -14.88 5.53 -17.51
N LEU A 11 -14.44 4.36 -17.97
CA LEU A 11 -14.01 3.28 -17.09
C LEU A 11 -12.80 3.69 -16.24
N ILE A 12 -11.79 4.32 -16.86
CA ILE A 12 -10.61 4.83 -16.16
C ILE A 12 -11.00 5.89 -15.13
N LEU A 13 -11.90 6.81 -15.48
CA LEU A 13 -12.36 7.84 -14.57
C LEU A 13 -13.15 7.25 -13.39
N PHE A 14 -13.96 6.22 -13.65
CA PHE A 14 -14.74 5.53 -12.63
C PHE A 14 -13.84 4.78 -11.65
N HIS A 15 -12.81 4.09 -12.14
CA HIS A 15 -11.85 3.32 -11.33
C HIS A 15 -10.57 4.11 -10.99
N LYS A 16 -10.69 5.43 -10.85
CA LYS A 16 -9.54 6.30 -10.57
C LYS A 16 -8.87 5.93 -9.24
N LEU A 17 -9.66 5.59 -8.22
CA LEU A 17 -9.13 5.23 -6.89
C LEU A 17 -8.24 3.99 -6.95
N GLU A 18 -8.64 2.99 -7.74
CA GLU A 18 -7.93 1.73 -7.95
C GLU A 18 -6.65 1.96 -8.76
N SER A 19 -6.72 2.83 -9.77
CA SER A 19 -5.53 3.28 -10.52
C SER A 19 -4.53 3.97 -9.60
N ASP A 20 -4.99 4.93 -8.80
CA ASP A 20 -4.15 5.71 -7.89
C ASP A 20 -3.53 4.81 -6.81
N LEU A 21 -4.31 3.87 -6.24
CA LEU A 21 -3.80 2.89 -5.30
C LEU A 21 -2.77 1.96 -5.94
N PHE A 22 -3.01 1.48 -7.16
CA PHE A 22 -2.04 0.67 -7.89
C PHE A 22 -0.73 1.41 -8.15
N HIS A 23 -0.79 2.68 -8.57
CA HIS A 23 0.41 3.51 -8.74
C HIS A 23 1.15 3.71 -7.43
N ARG A 24 0.43 3.99 -6.33
CA ARG A 24 1.03 4.08 -4.99
C ARG A 24 1.75 2.79 -4.59
N LEU A 25 1.14 1.62 -4.82
CA LEU A 25 1.76 0.33 -4.51
C LEU A 25 3.07 0.11 -5.28
N VAL A 26 3.08 0.42 -6.58
CA VAL A 26 4.22 0.15 -7.46
C VAL A 26 5.32 1.21 -7.33
N HIS A 27 4.96 2.49 -7.37
CA HIS A 27 5.92 3.60 -7.42
C HIS A 27 6.37 4.07 -6.03
N ASP A 28 5.43 4.23 -5.08
CA ASP A 28 5.76 4.77 -3.76
C ASP A 28 6.20 3.68 -2.78
N LEU A 29 5.61 2.48 -2.88
CA LEU A 29 5.88 1.34 -1.99
C LEU A 29 6.75 0.25 -2.62
N GLY A 30 7.20 0.45 -3.87
CA GLY A 30 8.18 -0.39 -4.55
C GLY A 30 7.74 -1.83 -4.78
N GLN A 31 6.44 -2.11 -4.87
CA GLN A 31 5.93 -3.46 -5.12
C GLN A 31 5.99 -3.85 -6.60
N ASP A 32 6.16 -5.14 -6.88
CA ASP A 32 6.15 -5.64 -8.27
C ASP A 32 4.75 -5.47 -8.89
N PRO A 33 4.65 -4.88 -10.10
CA PRO A 33 3.35 -4.58 -10.70
C PRO A 33 2.53 -5.82 -11.04
N VAL A 34 3.15 -6.98 -11.28
CA VAL A 34 2.42 -8.20 -11.69
C VAL A 34 1.52 -8.73 -10.56
N PRO A 35 2.02 -9.05 -9.35
CA PRO A 35 1.16 -9.47 -8.23
C PRO A 35 0.26 -8.33 -7.75
N MET A 36 0.66 -7.06 -7.84
CA MET A 36 -0.20 -5.96 -7.40
C MET A 36 -1.50 -5.84 -8.21
N ARG A 37 -1.50 -6.18 -9.50
CA ARG A 37 -2.75 -6.25 -10.28
C ARG A 37 -3.72 -7.29 -9.70
N TRP A 38 -3.20 -8.44 -9.27
CA TRP A 38 -4.01 -9.48 -8.65
C TRP A 38 -4.49 -9.09 -7.25
N VAL A 39 -3.68 -8.35 -6.49
CA VAL A 39 -4.07 -7.80 -5.19
C VAL A 39 -5.23 -6.81 -5.35
N ILE A 40 -5.14 -5.88 -6.31
CA ILE A 40 -6.24 -4.95 -6.62
C ILE A 40 -7.49 -5.73 -7.07
N ALA A 41 -7.34 -6.74 -7.93
CA ALA A 41 -8.46 -7.58 -8.36
C ALA A 41 -9.12 -8.31 -7.19
N PHE A 42 -8.33 -8.80 -6.22
CA PHE A 42 -8.82 -9.46 -5.02
C PHE A 42 -9.61 -8.49 -4.13
N TRP A 43 -9.11 -7.28 -3.92
CA TRP A 43 -9.82 -6.27 -3.12
C TRP A 43 -11.10 -5.78 -3.78
N LEU A 44 -11.11 -5.63 -5.10
CA LEU A 44 -12.32 -5.33 -5.85
C LEU A 44 -13.35 -6.46 -5.75
N TRP A 45 -12.89 -7.73 -5.75
CA TRP A 45 -13.76 -8.86 -5.49
C TRP A 45 -14.38 -8.81 -4.07
N LEU A 46 -13.60 -8.46 -3.04
CA LEU A 46 -14.15 -8.26 -1.68
C LEU A 46 -15.28 -7.21 -1.66
N GLU A 47 -15.12 -6.10 -2.39
CA GLU A 47 -16.19 -5.10 -2.49
C GLU A 47 -17.43 -5.63 -3.21
N SER A 48 -17.25 -6.48 -4.23
CA SER A 48 -18.36 -7.13 -4.94
C SER A 48 -19.09 -8.18 -4.10
N ASP A 49 -18.40 -8.79 -3.13
CA ASP A 49 -18.97 -9.75 -2.16
C ASP A 49 -19.72 -9.06 -1.00
N GLY A 50 -19.72 -7.71 -0.97
CA GLY A 50 -20.45 -6.91 0.01
C GLY A 50 -19.58 -6.20 1.05
N HIS A 51 -18.26 -6.27 0.93
CA HIS A 51 -17.33 -5.50 1.76
C HIS A 51 -17.04 -4.14 1.15
N HIS A 52 -18.08 -3.32 1.01
CA HIS A 52 -18.00 -2.01 0.38
C HIS A 52 -16.89 -1.11 0.99
N ASP A 53 -16.35 -0.24 0.16
CA ASP A 53 -15.34 0.76 0.54
C ASP A 53 -14.02 0.19 1.07
N PHE A 54 -13.75 -1.09 0.84
CA PHE A 54 -12.52 -1.75 1.26
C PHE A 54 -11.30 -1.06 0.66
N ILE A 55 -11.29 -0.81 -0.65
CA ILE A 55 -10.18 -0.18 -1.37
C ILE A 55 -9.97 1.25 -0.88
N ARG A 56 -11.07 1.99 -0.68
CA ARG A 56 -11.00 3.37 -0.16
C ARG A 56 -10.36 3.40 1.22
N ARG A 57 -10.73 2.46 2.09
CA ARG A 57 -10.18 2.37 3.43
C ARG A 57 -8.71 1.97 3.40
N VAL A 58 -8.32 0.96 2.62
CA VAL A 58 -6.91 0.59 2.45
C VAL A 58 -6.10 1.75 1.87
N ALA A 59 -6.61 2.44 0.85
CA ALA A 59 -5.92 3.59 0.23
C ALA A 59 -5.70 4.76 1.18
N ALA A 60 -6.54 4.91 2.22
CA ALA A 60 -6.38 5.95 3.25
C ALA A 60 -5.31 5.61 4.30
N LEU A 61 -4.80 4.37 4.36
CA LEU A 61 -3.83 3.94 5.36
C LEU A 61 -2.39 4.36 5.01
N PRO A 62 -1.50 4.49 6.01
CA PRO A 62 -0.07 4.69 5.79
C PRO A 62 0.56 3.52 5.03
N GLY A 63 1.59 3.79 4.22
CA GLY A 63 2.24 2.81 3.36
C GLY A 63 2.62 1.48 4.05
N PRO A 64 3.32 1.52 5.20
CA PRO A 64 3.67 0.31 5.94
C PRO A 64 2.46 -0.53 6.37
N VAL A 65 1.32 0.11 6.66
CA VAL A 65 0.09 -0.60 7.01
C VAL A 65 -0.52 -1.25 5.78
N VAL A 66 -0.56 -0.54 4.65
CA VAL A 66 -1.04 -1.08 3.37
C VAL A 66 -0.28 -2.35 2.98
N LEU A 67 1.03 -2.40 3.18
CA LEU A 67 1.84 -3.59 2.88
C LEU A 67 1.41 -4.83 3.66
N ARG A 68 0.84 -4.69 4.87
CA ARG A 68 0.29 -5.84 5.61
C ARG A 68 -0.95 -6.43 4.95
N PHE A 69 -1.81 -5.57 4.41
CA PHE A 69 -2.96 -6.01 3.61
C PHE A 69 -2.50 -6.69 2.31
N VAL A 70 -1.41 -6.22 1.72
CA VAL A 70 -0.80 -6.84 0.53
C VAL A 70 -0.29 -8.24 0.86
N ASP A 71 0.45 -8.41 1.96
CA ASP A 71 0.97 -9.72 2.39
C ASP A 71 -0.16 -10.74 2.61
N GLU A 72 -1.22 -10.33 3.30
CA GLU A 72 -2.43 -11.13 3.53
C GLU A 72 -3.12 -11.49 2.19
N ALA A 73 -3.31 -10.52 1.30
CA ALA A 73 -3.94 -10.75 0.00
C ALA A 73 -3.12 -11.72 -0.87
N ILE A 74 -1.79 -11.57 -0.89
CA ILE A 74 -0.90 -12.49 -1.61
C ILE A 74 -1.00 -13.90 -1.02
N ALA A 75 -1.04 -14.04 0.31
CA ALA A 75 -1.22 -15.34 0.94
C ALA A 75 -2.55 -15.99 0.51
N CYS A 76 -3.66 -15.23 0.49
CA CYS A 76 -4.96 -15.71 -0.02
C CYS A 76 -4.88 -16.16 -1.48
N LEU A 77 -4.31 -15.32 -2.35
CA LEU A 77 -4.18 -15.62 -3.78
C LEU A 77 -3.33 -16.87 -4.05
N ARG A 78 -2.26 -17.07 -3.29
CA ARG A 78 -1.44 -18.30 -3.37
C ARG A 78 -2.24 -19.54 -2.97
N CYS A 79 -3.10 -19.43 -1.96
CA CYS A 79 -3.99 -20.52 -1.55
C CYS A 79 -5.03 -20.85 -2.63
N LEU A 80 -5.58 -19.83 -3.28
CA LEU A 80 -6.49 -19.97 -4.42
C LEU A 80 -5.82 -20.50 -5.68
N ALA A 81 -4.51 -20.29 -5.86
CA ALA A 81 -3.75 -20.80 -7.00
C ALA A 81 -3.36 -22.28 -6.79
N ARG A 82 -3.02 -22.69 -5.57
CA ARG A 82 -2.49 -24.03 -5.27
C ARG A 82 -3.48 -25.14 -5.63
N GLN A 83 -3.21 -25.90 -6.69
CA GLN A 83 -4.09 -26.99 -7.12
C GLN A 83 -4.15 -28.07 -6.02
N GLN A 84 -5.35 -28.42 -5.56
CA GLN A 84 -5.53 -29.55 -4.65
C GLN A 84 -5.23 -30.84 -5.42
N GLY A 85 -3.97 -31.24 -5.42
CA GLY A 85 -3.57 -32.60 -5.73
C GLY A 85 -3.78 -33.48 -4.51
N HIS A 86 -4.85 -34.28 -4.54
CA HIS A 86 -5.07 -35.57 -3.86
C HIS A 86 -4.68 -35.71 -2.37
N GLY A 87 -5.66 -36.17 -1.58
CA GLY A 87 -5.59 -36.33 -0.13
C GLY A 87 -4.40 -37.12 0.41
N THR A 88 -3.98 -36.67 1.60
CA THR A 88 -3.19 -37.46 2.54
C THR A 88 -4.17 -38.08 3.52
N ALA A 89 -4.23 -39.41 3.54
CA ALA A 89 -4.90 -40.18 4.58
C ALA A 89 -4.32 -39.83 5.97
N PRO A 90 -5.10 -39.96 7.06
CA PRO A 90 -4.59 -39.80 8.40
C PRO A 90 -3.72 -41.02 8.74
N GLY A 91 -2.41 -40.86 8.58
CA GLY A 91 -1.39 -41.85 8.96
C GLY A 91 -0.41 -41.20 9.92
N THR A 92 -0.42 -41.69 11.16
CA THR A 92 0.54 -41.48 12.24
C THR A 92 1.98 -41.25 11.79
N GLY A 93 2.59 -40.18 12.29
CA GLY A 93 4.01 -39.92 12.20
C GLY A 93 4.40 -38.78 13.14
N ASP A 94 4.86 -39.12 14.34
CA ASP A 94 5.57 -38.22 15.23
C ASP A 94 6.83 -37.70 14.50
N GLY A 95 6.92 -36.39 14.33
CA GLY A 95 8.04 -35.72 13.68
C GLY A 95 7.92 -34.21 13.78
N ASP A 96 8.61 -33.64 14.77
CA ASP A 96 8.93 -32.21 14.84
C ASP A 96 9.49 -31.71 13.50
N GLY A 97 8.88 -30.68 12.93
CA GLY A 97 9.35 -30.09 11.68
C GLY A 97 8.40 -29.08 11.04
N ASP A 98 8.35 -27.89 11.64
CA ASP A 98 8.12 -26.61 10.95
C ASP A 98 6.71 -26.30 10.43
N GLY A 99 5.82 -25.87 11.34
CA GLY A 99 5.16 -24.55 11.28
C GLY A 99 4.35 -24.12 10.04
N GLY A 100 4.03 -25.01 9.09
CA GLY A 100 3.34 -24.64 7.85
C GLY A 100 1.84 -24.36 7.99
N GLY A 101 1.28 -24.62 9.16
CA GLY A 101 -0.10 -24.36 9.54
C GLY A 101 -0.24 -23.08 10.37
N ARG A 102 0.54 -22.02 10.08
CA ARG A 102 0.19 -20.68 10.55
C ARG A 102 -1.19 -20.37 9.98
N GLU A 103 -2.20 -20.56 10.83
CA GLU A 103 -3.44 -19.81 10.87
C GLU A 103 -3.45 -18.74 9.79
N ARG A 104 -4.24 -18.95 8.73
CA ARG A 104 -4.56 -17.90 7.73
C ARG A 104 -5.43 -16.82 8.40
N CYS A 105 -5.01 -16.35 9.57
CA CYS A 105 -5.59 -15.19 10.18
C CYS A 105 -5.29 -14.04 9.24
N LEU A 106 -6.35 -13.33 8.87
CA LEU A 106 -6.29 -12.11 8.10
C LEU A 106 -6.53 -10.92 9.03
N PRO A 107 -5.69 -10.67 10.06
CA PRO A 107 -5.98 -9.68 11.09
C PRO A 107 -6.19 -8.28 10.49
N CYS A 108 -5.41 -7.89 9.49
CA CYS A 108 -5.53 -6.59 8.85
C CYS A 108 -6.79 -6.52 7.99
N THR A 109 -6.98 -7.50 7.09
CA THR A 109 -8.12 -7.56 6.18
C THR A 109 -9.43 -7.65 6.97
N ASN A 110 -9.51 -8.54 7.96
CA ASN A 110 -10.69 -8.70 8.83
C ASN A 110 -11.03 -7.45 9.64
N ALA A 111 -10.06 -6.58 9.93
CA ALA A 111 -10.35 -5.29 10.56
C ALA A 111 -11.19 -4.38 9.66
N LEU A 112 -11.17 -4.62 8.34
CA LEU A 112 -11.97 -3.87 7.37
C LEU A 112 -13.17 -4.65 6.81
N LEU A 113 -13.31 -5.96 7.04
CA LEU A 113 -14.46 -6.69 6.50
C LEU A 113 -15.74 -6.47 7.33
N THR A 114 -16.87 -6.39 6.64
CA THR A 114 -18.21 -6.39 7.27
C THR A 114 -18.51 -7.71 7.96
N LYS A 115 -18.08 -8.82 7.34
CA LYS A 115 -18.14 -10.18 7.88
C LYS A 115 -16.74 -10.74 7.87
N ARG A 116 -16.25 -11.17 9.03
CA ARG A 116 -14.88 -11.67 9.15
C ARG A 116 -14.72 -13.03 8.45
N ILE A 117 -13.52 -13.25 7.93
CA ILE A 117 -13.05 -14.53 7.42
C ILE A 117 -12.22 -15.16 8.53
N ASP A 118 -12.88 -15.95 9.38
CA ASP A 118 -12.27 -16.52 10.60
C ASP A 118 -11.78 -17.97 10.41
N ASP A 119 -12.19 -18.64 9.32
CA ASP A 119 -11.87 -20.05 9.07
C ASP A 119 -10.80 -20.17 7.96
N VAL A 120 -9.73 -20.92 8.27
CA VAL A 120 -8.66 -21.31 7.34
C VAL A 120 -9.23 -22.01 6.10
N GLY A 121 -10.35 -22.72 6.26
CA GLY A 121 -11.11 -23.41 5.23
C GLY A 121 -11.99 -22.53 4.34
N TYR A 122 -12.21 -21.24 4.64
CA TYR A 122 -13.11 -20.38 3.86
C TYR A 122 -12.73 -20.33 2.38
N PHE A 123 -11.45 -20.06 2.10
CA PHE A 123 -10.92 -20.01 0.74
C PHE A 123 -10.86 -21.38 0.06
N GLU A 124 -10.84 -22.47 0.82
CA GLU A 124 -10.83 -23.82 0.27
C GLU A 124 -12.23 -24.27 -0.12
N GLY A 125 -13.23 -24.00 0.74
CA GLY A 125 -14.63 -24.28 0.46
C GLY A 125 -15.21 -23.47 -0.70
N HIS A 126 -14.81 -22.21 -0.84
CA HIS A 126 -15.32 -21.30 -1.88
C HIS A 126 -14.33 -21.06 -3.02
N ARG A 127 -13.24 -21.84 -3.09
CA ARG A 127 -12.08 -21.60 -3.98
C ARG A 127 -12.46 -21.21 -5.41
N ARG A 128 -13.34 -21.99 -6.05
CA ARG A 128 -13.70 -21.80 -7.46
C ARG A 128 -14.44 -20.50 -7.68
N GLU A 129 -15.39 -20.18 -6.81
CA GLU A 129 -16.21 -18.97 -6.89
C GLU A 129 -15.36 -17.72 -6.66
N ILE A 130 -14.51 -17.74 -5.63
CA ILE A 130 -13.58 -16.65 -5.34
C ILE A 130 -12.60 -16.46 -6.50
N LEU A 131 -11.97 -17.53 -6.96
CA LEU A 131 -10.98 -17.43 -8.04
C LEU A 131 -11.59 -16.92 -9.35
N ASP A 132 -12.82 -17.34 -9.68
CA ASP A 132 -13.52 -16.86 -10.87
C ASP A 132 -13.87 -15.37 -10.73
N GLY A 133 -14.40 -14.94 -9.58
CA GLY A 133 -14.67 -13.53 -9.28
C GLY A 133 -13.43 -12.63 -9.34
N VAL A 134 -12.33 -13.06 -8.73
CA VAL A 134 -11.04 -12.35 -8.80
C VAL A 134 -10.53 -12.28 -10.24
N THR A 135 -10.63 -13.39 -10.99
CA THR A 135 -10.18 -13.44 -12.40
C THR A 135 -11.03 -12.54 -13.29
N TYR A 136 -12.34 -12.51 -13.06
CA TYR A 136 -13.25 -11.61 -13.76
C TYR A 136 -12.80 -10.17 -13.55
N GLN A 137 -12.58 -9.77 -12.30
CA GLN A 137 -12.19 -8.41 -11.94
C GLN A 137 -10.82 -8.00 -12.48
N TYR A 138 -9.87 -8.95 -12.48
CA TYR A 138 -8.57 -8.76 -13.10
C TYR A 138 -8.71 -8.44 -14.60
N ARG A 139 -9.52 -9.24 -15.31
CA ARG A 139 -9.68 -9.11 -16.77
C ARG A 139 -10.53 -7.90 -17.18
N SER A 140 -11.59 -7.60 -16.43
CA SER A 140 -12.54 -6.53 -16.75
C SER A 140 -12.03 -5.14 -16.35
N VAL A 141 -11.27 -5.04 -15.25
CA VAL A 141 -10.83 -3.75 -14.69
C VAL A 141 -9.31 -3.63 -14.66
N CYS A 142 -8.60 -4.54 -13.98
CA CYS A 142 -7.16 -4.33 -13.69
C CYS A 142 -6.26 -4.36 -14.93
N LEU A 143 -6.64 -5.05 -16.01
CA LEU A 143 -5.90 -4.97 -17.27
C LEU A 143 -5.97 -3.58 -17.91
N ALA A 144 -7.11 -2.91 -17.80
CA ALA A 144 -7.33 -1.59 -18.39
C ALA A 144 -6.83 -0.45 -17.49
N VAL A 145 -7.02 -0.59 -16.16
CA VAL A 145 -6.85 0.52 -15.21
C VAL A 145 -5.50 0.46 -14.47
N CYS A 146 -5.00 -0.74 -14.13
CA CYS A 146 -3.78 -0.90 -13.34
C CYS A 146 -2.53 -0.97 -14.25
N VAL A 147 -2.30 0.04 -15.07
CA VAL A 147 -1.17 0.07 -16.01
C VAL A 147 0.05 0.79 -15.41
N VAL A 148 1.23 0.20 -15.58
CA VAL A 148 2.50 0.89 -15.29
C VAL A 148 2.73 1.85 -16.45
N SER A 149 2.53 3.14 -16.22
CA SER A 149 2.85 4.13 -17.24
C SER A 149 4.36 4.16 -17.38
N SER A 150 4.88 3.63 -18.47
CA SER A 150 6.32 3.62 -18.76
C SER A 150 6.75 5.00 -19.25
N ASN A 151 6.83 5.99 -18.36
CA ASN A 151 7.53 7.23 -18.68
C ASN A 151 9.02 7.09 -18.34
N SER A 152 9.74 6.34 -19.18
CA SER A 152 11.19 6.44 -19.28
C SER A 152 11.65 6.21 -20.72
N THR A 153 12.42 7.20 -21.22
CA THR A 153 13.14 7.29 -22.50
C THR A 153 12.36 7.90 -23.69
N CYS A 154 12.30 9.24 -23.73
CA CYS A 154 12.50 9.97 -24.98
C CYS A 154 13.83 10.74 -24.87
N VAL A 155 14.94 10.06 -25.17
CA VAL A 155 16.12 10.76 -25.67
C VAL A 155 15.88 10.90 -27.16
N PRO A 156 15.72 12.11 -27.73
CA PRO A 156 15.69 12.24 -29.18
C PRO A 156 17.10 11.99 -29.70
N THR A 157 17.33 10.79 -30.24
CA THR A 157 18.51 10.47 -31.04
C THR A 157 18.43 11.27 -32.33
N ASN A 158 19.06 12.44 -32.37
CA ASN A 158 19.19 13.19 -33.62
C ASN A 158 20.56 12.88 -34.24
N THR A 159 20.55 12.05 -35.27
CA THR A 159 21.64 11.77 -36.21
C THR A 159 20.92 11.66 -37.56
N SER A 160 21.20 12.40 -38.63
CA SER A 160 22.37 13.20 -39.03
C SER A 160 22.00 14.03 -40.28
N GLY A 161 22.68 15.16 -40.50
CA GLY A 161 22.92 15.69 -41.86
C GLY A 161 22.99 17.22 -41.96
N GLY A 162 24.20 17.79 -42.08
CA GLY A 162 24.38 19.19 -42.48
C GLY A 162 25.68 19.85 -42.01
N VAL A 163 26.69 19.83 -42.88
CA VAL A 163 28.09 20.27 -42.77
C VAL A 163 28.28 21.78 -42.50
N LEU A 164 29.24 22.18 -41.62
CA LEU A 164 30.45 23.02 -41.91
C LEU A 164 31.02 23.80 -40.69
N ALA A 165 32.36 23.70 -40.56
CA ALA A 165 33.35 24.69 -40.05
C ALA A 165 33.72 24.82 -38.54
N ALA A 166 34.86 24.19 -38.20
CA ALA A 166 36.10 24.65 -37.48
C ALA A 166 36.09 25.45 -36.13
N PRO A 167 37.17 25.38 -35.30
CA PRO A 167 37.14 25.47 -33.82
C PRO A 167 37.84 26.76 -33.22
N PRO A 168 38.23 26.86 -31.92
CA PRO A 168 37.72 27.86 -30.95
C PRO A 168 38.76 28.94 -30.51
N PRO A 169 38.39 29.87 -29.60
CA PRO A 169 39.26 30.09 -28.43
C PRO A 169 38.51 30.25 -27.08
N MET A 170 39.30 30.11 -26.01
CA MET A 170 38.94 29.95 -24.59
C MET A 170 38.46 31.23 -23.86
N VAL A 171 37.92 30.97 -22.66
CA VAL A 171 37.79 31.81 -21.44
C VAL A 171 36.44 32.50 -21.21
N GLY A 172 35.77 32.04 -20.15
CA GLY A 172 34.70 32.74 -19.46
C GLY A 172 33.73 31.80 -18.73
N SER A 173 33.95 31.53 -17.44
CA SER A 173 32.86 31.08 -16.56
C SER A 173 31.76 32.15 -16.53
N PRO A 174 30.46 31.78 -16.44
CA PRO A 174 29.86 31.68 -15.11
C PRO A 174 28.72 30.64 -14.97
N VAL A 175 28.48 30.23 -13.72
CA VAL A 175 27.18 29.89 -13.08
C VAL A 175 26.31 28.81 -13.75
N LEU A 176 26.14 27.68 -13.04
CA LEU A 176 25.14 26.64 -13.33
C LEU A 176 23.72 27.25 -13.37
N ALA A 177 23.17 27.38 -14.58
CA ALA A 177 21.74 27.51 -14.78
C ALA A 177 21.11 26.10 -14.73
N GLY A 178 20.34 25.83 -13.68
CA GLY A 178 19.53 24.62 -13.59
C GLY A 178 18.41 24.59 -14.65
N PRO A 179 17.83 23.40 -14.93
CA PRO A 179 16.79 23.26 -15.94
C PRO A 179 15.52 24.04 -15.53
N LYS A 180 15.00 24.87 -16.43
CA LYS A 180 13.69 25.52 -16.29
C LYS A 180 12.59 24.47 -16.45
N LEU A 181 12.15 23.89 -15.35
CA LEU A 181 10.91 23.12 -15.27
C LEU A 181 9.72 24.08 -15.13
N GLY A 182 8.62 23.74 -15.79
CA GLY A 182 7.42 24.56 -15.93
C GLY A 182 6.91 25.16 -14.61
N SER A 183 6.45 26.41 -14.71
CA SER A 183 5.86 27.19 -13.64
C SER A 183 4.61 26.52 -13.07
N PHE A 184 4.77 25.68 -12.04
CA PHE A 184 3.72 25.45 -11.06
C PHE A 184 3.74 26.65 -10.12
N THR A 185 2.70 27.49 -10.18
CA THR A 185 2.49 28.58 -9.22
C THR A 185 2.07 28.00 -7.89
N LEU A 186 3.03 27.45 -7.13
CA LEU A 186 2.89 27.25 -5.70
C LEU A 186 2.95 28.62 -5.00
N ASN A 187 2.32 28.71 -3.83
CA ASN A 187 2.27 29.92 -3.03
C ASN A 187 3.69 30.52 -2.87
N PRO A 188 3.94 31.78 -3.27
CA PRO A 188 5.27 32.41 -3.17
C PRO A 188 5.76 32.57 -1.73
N MET A 189 4.89 32.39 -0.74
CA MET A 189 5.25 32.36 0.67
C MET A 189 5.55 30.95 1.21
N ALA A 190 5.43 29.90 0.40
CA ALA A 190 5.75 28.55 0.84
C ALA A 190 7.27 28.39 0.90
N SER A 191 7.78 28.05 2.09
CA SER A 191 9.18 27.64 2.25
C SER A 191 9.47 26.44 1.34
N PRO A 192 10.64 26.40 0.67
CA PRO A 192 11.06 25.24 -0.11
C PRO A 192 11.00 23.97 0.75
N TRP A 193 10.45 22.88 0.19
CA TRP A 193 10.48 21.60 0.87
C TRP A 193 11.93 21.11 0.94
N ILE A 194 12.51 21.15 2.14
CA ILE A 194 13.83 20.61 2.42
C ILE A 194 13.59 19.25 3.07
N PRO A 195 13.95 18.12 2.43
CA PRO A 195 13.93 16.84 3.11
C PRO A 195 14.85 16.94 4.33
N LEU A 196 14.27 16.82 5.52
CA LEU A 196 14.99 16.81 6.80
C LEU A 196 16.01 15.67 6.77
N GLN A 197 17.30 16.00 6.63
CA GLN A 197 18.43 15.07 6.79
C GLN A 197 18.74 14.78 8.28
N SER A 198 17.81 15.10 9.17
CA SER A 198 17.90 14.89 10.62
C SER A 198 16.56 14.30 11.07
N PRO A 199 16.56 13.27 11.93
CA PRO A 199 15.30 12.79 12.51
C PRO A 199 14.55 13.98 13.14
N PRO A 200 13.23 14.10 12.91
CA PRO A 200 12.44 15.17 13.51
C PRO A 200 12.63 15.20 15.03
N PRO A 201 12.56 16.39 15.67
CA PRO A 201 12.50 16.49 17.12
C PRO A 201 11.41 15.58 17.70
N ASP A 202 11.65 15.10 18.92
CA ASP A 202 10.79 14.14 19.62
C ASP A 202 9.30 14.51 19.66
N ASP A 203 9.00 15.79 19.67
CA ASP A 203 7.63 16.30 19.72
C ASP A 203 6.82 16.02 18.44
N TYR A 204 7.47 15.72 17.31
CA TYR A 204 6.80 15.40 16.04
C TYR A 204 6.42 13.92 15.89
N ARG A 205 6.85 13.04 16.81
CA ARG A 205 6.46 11.61 16.84
C ARG A 205 5.33 11.30 17.82
N SER A 206 4.73 12.32 18.44
CA SER A 206 3.66 12.17 19.42
C SER A 206 2.30 12.52 18.80
N LEU A 207 1.29 11.69 19.08
CA LEU A 207 -0.10 11.92 18.69
C LEU A 207 -0.96 12.05 19.94
N PHE A 208 -1.72 13.14 20.06
CA PHE A 208 -2.71 13.32 21.12
C PHE A 208 -4.06 12.77 20.65
N ILE A 209 -4.60 11.79 21.38
CA ILE A 209 -5.89 11.15 21.09
C ILE A 209 -6.81 11.36 22.28
N THR A 210 -8.03 11.83 22.04
CA THR A 210 -9.06 11.99 23.07
C THR A 210 -10.20 11.01 22.81
N PHE A 211 -10.58 10.22 23.82
CA PHE A 211 -11.69 9.28 23.72
C PHE A 211 -13.00 9.91 24.19
N SER A 212 -13.98 10.04 23.30
CA SER A 212 -15.32 10.50 23.63
C SER A 212 -16.21 9.33 24.04
N ARG A 213 -16.07 8.86 25.28
CA ARG A 213 -17.06 8.13 26.11
C ARG A 213 -16.35 7.36 27.22
N GLY A 214 -16.91 7.39 28.44
CA GLY A 214 -16.32 6.93 29.70
C GLY A 214 -16.07 5.42 29.85
N TYR A 215 -15.53 4.76 28.83
CA TYR A 215 -14.93 3.44 28.96
C TYR A 215 -13.43 3.61 29.19
N PRO A 216 -12.88 3.13 30.32
CA PRO A 216 -11.45 3.16 30.57
C PRO A 216 -10.76 2.22 29.58
N ILE A 217 -9.89 2.76 28.74
CA ILE A 217 -9.03 1.99 27.83
C ILE A 217 -7.66 1.92 28.50
N ASN A 218 -7.12 0.72 28.69
CA ASN A 218 -5.84 0.54 29.34
C ASN A 218 -4.68 0.84 28.36
N ARG A 219 -3.47 1.05 28.91
CA ARG A 219 -2.28 1.41 28.13
C ARG A 219 -1.87 0.26 27.21
N GLU A 220 -2.03 -0.97 27.68
CA GLU A 220 -1.63 -2.21 27.02
C GLU A 220 -2.44 -2.45 25.74
N ASP A 221 -3.76 -2.28 25.78
CA ASP A 221 -4.69 -2.40 24.66
C ASP A 221 -4.39 -1.34 23.59
N ILE A 222 -4.03 -0.12 24.01
CA ILE A 222 -3.60 0.95 23.09
C ILE A 222 -2.30 0.54 22.40
N MET A 223 -1.30 0.08 23.17
CA MET A 223 -0.04 -0.38 22.61
C MET A 223 -0.23 -1.59 21.69
N GLU A 224 -1.03 -2.57 22.08
CA GLU A 224 -1.33 -3.75 21.27
C GLU A 224 -2.06 -3.36 19.98
N PHE A 225 -3.06 -2.49 20.06
CA PHE A 225 -3.76 -1.98 18.89
C PHE A 225 -2.80 -1.31 17.90
N PHE A 226 -1.96 -0.38 18.36
CA PHE A 226 -1.05 0.35 17.48
C PHE A 226 0.14 -0.50 17.00
N ASN A 227 0.69 -1.38 17.83
CA ASN A 227 1.76 -2.32 17.42
C ASN A 227 1.22 -3.41 16.47
N SER A 228 -0.04 -3.81 16.65
CA SER A 228 -0.74 -4.70 15.72
C SER A 228 -1.13 -4.00 14.43
N LEU A 229 -1.15 -2.67 14.37
CA LEU A 229 -1.54 -1.90 13.17
C LEU A 229 -0.33 -1.34 12.40
N LEU A 230 0.71 -0.88 13.10
CA LEU A 230 1.89 -0.22 12.55
C LEU A 230 3.15 -1.01 12.93
N PHE A 231 4.01 -1.32 11.95
CA PHE A 231 5.30 -1.99 12.15
C PHE A 231 6.36 -1.15 12.89
N TYR A 232 5.96 -0.09 13.61
CA TYR A 232 6.84 0.71 14.45
C TYR A 232 6.43 0.53 15.89
N THR A 233 7.36 0.06 16.72
CA THR A 233 7.16 -0.16 18.15
C THR A 233 6.78 1.16 18.81
N LEU A 234 5.56 1.25 19.35
CA LEU A 234 5.22 2.34 20.26
C LEU A 234 6.07 2.23 21.52
N GLU A 235 6.94 3.22 21.75
CA GLU A 235 7.83 3.24 22.91
C GLU A 235 7.08 3.59 24.20
N ALA A 236 6.10 4.49 24.13
CA ALA A 236 5.33 4.92 25.29
C ALA A 236 3.94 5.49 24.94
N ALA A 237 2.96 5.17 25.79
CA ALA A 237 1.71 5.91 25.94
C ALA A 237 1.65 6.48 27.36
N THR A 238 1.37 7.78 27.48
CA THR A 238 1.30 8.52 28.75
C THR A 238 -0.10 9.09 28.93
N ASP A 239 -0.74 8.79 30.06
CA ASP A 239 -2.00 9.40 30.47
C ASP A 239 -1.69 10.57 31.42
N PRO A 240 -1.97 11.83 31.04
CA PRO A 240 -1.76 12.98 31.92
C PRO A 240 -2.73 13.00 33.13
N ALA A 241 -3.73 12.12 33.19
CA ALA A 241 -4.66 12.01 34.31
C ALA A 241 -4.16 11.12 35.47
N VAL A 242 -3.05 10.38 35.29
CA VAL A 242 -2.47 9.52 36.33
C VAL A 242 -1.09 10.06 36.68
N GLY A 243 -0.99 10.71 37.84
CA GLY A 243 0.19 11.46 38.28
C GLY A 243 1.49 10.64 38.29
N TRP A 244 2.60 11.36 38.09
CA TRP A 244 3.98 10.87 38.09
C TRP A 244 4.28 9.87 39.21
N LEU A 245 4.33 8.58 38.88
CA LEU A 245 4.97 7.59 39.73
C LEU A 245 6.46 7.53 39.37
N GLN A 246 7.28 8.16 40.20
CA GLN A 246 8.74 8.00 40.15
C GLN A 246 9.12 6.52 40.29
N PRO A 247 10.11 6.03 39.53
CA PRO A 247 10.64 4.69 39.75
C PRO A 247 11.32 4.60 41.14
N PRO A 248 11.24 3.45 41.83
CA PRO A 248 11.86 3.30 43.14
C PRO A 248 13.39 3.41 43.00
N LEU A 249 13.96 4.33 43.76
CA LEU A 249 15.41 4.39 44.01
C LEU A 249 15.84 3.05 44.61
N ARG A 250 16.69 2.33 43.88
CA ARG A 250 17.34 1.12 44.38
C ARG A 250 18.32 1.52 45.50
N PRO A 251 18.35 0.80 46.64
CA PRO A 251 19.35 1.01 47.68
C PRO A 251 20.76 0.57 47.23
#